data_AF-A0A924CWY6-F1
#
_entry.id   AF-A0A924CWY6-F1
#
_cell.length_a   1.000
_cell.length_b   1.000
_cell.length_c   1.000
_cell.angle_alpha   90.00
_cell.angle_beta   90.00
_cell.angle_gamma   90.00
#
_symmetry.space_group_name_H-M   'P 1'
#
loop_
_entity.id
_entity.type
_entity.pdbx_description
1 polymer ?
#
loop_
_entity_poly.entity_id
_entity_poly.type
_entity_poly.pdbx_seq_one_letter_code
_entity_poly.pdbx_strand_id
1 'polypeptide(L)'
;MMLVRFWGTRGSLPVAATAATIRAKLVAGVLAASGRAFAGETEAAAFVHNELDFAVRGGFGGATSCVEIEAGDGNFIICDMGSGLREFGLDAMRRTAGGHPRRYHFFLSHL
;
A
#
# COMPACT_ATOMS: atom_id res chain seq x y z
N MET A 1 1.32 5.69 20.84
CA MET A 1 1.91 6.01 19.51
C MET A 1 0.77 6.12 18.53
N MET A 2 0.74 7.13 17.66
CA MET A 2 -0.25 7.24 16.58
C MET A 2 0.34 6.63 15.31
N LEU A 3 -0.40 5.75 14.63
CA LEU A 3 -0.02 5.18 13.35
C LEU A 3 -1.04 5.59 12.28
N VAL A 4 -0.56 6.00 11.11
CA VAL A 4 -1.41 6.36 9.97
C VAL A 4 -1.13 5.40 8.83
N ARG A 5 -2.19 4.74 8.32
CA ARG A 5 -2.11 3.84 7.17
C ARG A 5 -2.87 4.42 5.99
N PHE A 6 -2.23 4.43 4.84
CA PHE A 6 -2.83 4.91 3.60
C PHE A 6 -3.29 3.71 2.77
N TRP A 7 -4.60 3.48 2.74
CA TRP A 7 -5.23 2.44 1.93
C TRP A 7 -5.45 2.90 0.48
N GLY A 8 -5.61 4.20 0.28
CA GLY A 8 -5.65 4.82 -1.04
C GLY A 8 -5.10 6.24 -0.98
N THR A 9 -4.32 6.61 -1.99
CA THR A 9 -3.61 7.90 -2.06
C THR A 9 -3.79 8.63 -3.39
N ARG A 10 -4.69 8.14 -4.26
CA ARG A 10 -4.98 8.76 -5.56
C ARG A 10 -6.25 9.61 -5.47
N GLY A 11 -6.35 10.59 -6.36
CA GLY A 11 -7.56 11.40 -6.53
C GLY A 11 -8.71 10.61 -7.17
N SER A 12 -9.80 11.30 -7.50
CA SER A 12 -11.04 10.71 -8.04
C SER A 12 -10.89 10.00 -9.40
N LEU A 13 -9.79 10.24 -10.12
CA LEU A 13 -9.46 9.58 -11.38
C LEU A 13 -8.18 8.73 -11.23
N PRO A 14 -8.23 7.60 -10.51
CA PRO A 14 -7.07 6.73 -10.39
C PRO A 14 -6.78 6.09 -11.75
N VAL A 15 -5.53 6.18 -12.19
CA VAL A 15 -5.04 5.48 -13.37
C VAL A 15 -3.99 4.49 -12.93
N ALA A 16 -4.06 3.26 -13.47
CA ALA A 16 -3.04 2.25 -13.29
C ALA A 16 -1.67 2.78 -13.77
N ALA A 17 -0.58 2.20 -13.28
CA ALA A 17 0.75 2.54 -13.77
C ALA A 17 0.81 2.34 -15.29
N THR A 18 1.30 3.37 -16.01
CA THR A 18 1.41 3.28 -17.47
C THR A 18 2.47 2.26 -17.86
N ALA A 19 2.39 1.72 -19.07
CA ALA A 19 3.42 0.83 -19.61
C ALA A 19 4.81 1.50 -19.63
N ALA A 20 4.87 2.82 -19.84
CA ALA A 20 6.12 3.58 -19.77
C ALA A 20 6.70 3.61 -18.35
N THR A 21 5.85 3.83 -17.34
CA THR A 21 6.24 3.77 -15.93
C THR A 21 6.77 2.38 -15.55
N ILE A 22 6.09 1.32 -15.99
CA ILE A 22 6.53 -0.06 -15.74
C ILE A 22 7.89 -0.32 -16.40
N ARG A 23 8.06 0.07 -17.67
CA ARG A 23 9.34 -0.08 -18.38
C ARG A 23 10.49 0.65 -17.68
N ALA A 24 10.27 1.89 -17.24
CA ALA A 24 11.30 2.66 -16.54
C ALA A 24 11.74 1.99 -15.24
N LYS A 25 10.80 1.43 -14.47
CA LYS A 25 11.10 0.67 -13.25
C LYS A 25 11.88 -0.61 -13.53
N LEU A 26 11.51 -1.34 -14.58
CA LEU A 26 12.24 -2.55 -15.00
C LEU A 26 13.68 -2.21 -15.38
N VAL A 27 13.89 -1.15 -16.18
CA VAL A 27 15.24 -0.69 -16.54
C VAL A 27 16.05 -0.32 -15.29
N ALA A 28 15.46 0.43 -14.35
CA ALA A 28 16.13 0.80 -13.10
C ALA A 28 16.51 -0.43 -12.26
N GLY A 29 15.61 -1.41 -12.12
CA GLY A 29 15.87 -2.65 -11.41
C GLY A 29 16.96 -3.50 -12.06
N VAL A 30 16.96 -3.60 -13.40
CA VAL A 30 18.00 -4.32 -14.16
C VAL A 30 19.36 -3.66 -14.01
N LEU A 31 19.43 -2.33 -14.08
CA LEU A 31 20.67 -1.58 -13.87
C LEU A 31 21.20 -1.76 -12.45
N ALA A 32 20.33 -1.73 -11.44
CA ALA A 32 20.69 -1.96 -10.05
C ALA A 32 21.19 -3.40 -9.80
N ALA A 33 20.72 -4.38 -10.57
CA ALA A 33 21.17 -5.76 -10.52
C ALA A 33 22.44 -6.03 -11.35
N SER A 34 22.98 -5.03 -12.07
CA SER A 34 24.07 -5.22 -13.03
C SER A 34 25.32 -5.81 -12.37
N GLY A 35 25.87 -6.87 -12.99
CA GLY A 35 27.03 -7.59 -12.48
C GLY A 35 26.73 -8.60 -11.36
N ARG A 36 25.47 -8.73 -10.92
CA ARG A 36 25.07 -9.73 -9.93
C ARG A 36 24.61 -11.02 -10.61
N ALA A 37 24.89 -12.15 -9.95
CA ALA A 37 24.27 -13.43 -10.27
C ALA A 37 23.31 -13.80 -9.13
N PHE A 38 22.15 -14.36 -9.47
CA PHE A 38 21.22 -14.91 -8.51
C PHE A 38 21.15 -16.43 -8.70
N ALA A 39 21.31 -17.19 -7.63
CA ALA A 39 21.21 -18.65 -7.64
C ALA A 39 19.78 -19.14 -7.88
N GLY A 40 18.77 -18.29 -7.66
CA GLY A 40 17.37 -18.60 -7.91
C GLY A 40 16.41 -17.49 -7.51
N GLU A 41 15.11 -17.76 -7.64
CA GLU A 41 14.03 -16.79 -7.41
C GLU A 41 14.03 -16.23 -5.98
N THR A 42 14.30 -17.06 -4.97
CA THR A 42 14.33 -16.62 -3.57
C THR A 42 15.38 -15.54 -3.32
N GLU A 43 16.57 -15.67 -3.91
CA GLU A 43 17.64 -14.69 -3.77
C GLU A 43 17.32 -13.40 -4.54
N ALA A 44 16.77 -13.52 -5.76
CA ALA A 44 16.31 -12.37 -6.54
C ALA A 44 15.19 -11.60 -5.81
N ALA A 45 14.24 -12.31 -5.20
CA ALA A 45 13.17 -11.72 -4.40
C ALA A 45 13.72 -11.01 -3.16
N ALA A 46 14.73 -11.58 -2.50
CA ALA A 46 15.39 -10.95 -1.37
C ALA A 46 16.12 -9.66 -1.78
N PHE A 47 16.80 -9.65 -2.93
CA PHE A 47 17.38 -8.43 -3.50
C PHE A 47 16.32 -7.35 -3.75
N VAL A 48 15.25 -7.72 -4.46
CA VAL A 48 14.14 -6.80 -4.76
C VAL A 48 13.55 -6.25 -3.47
N HIS A 49 13.42 -7.05 -2.41
CA HIS A 49 12.82 -6.60 -1.16
C HIS A 49 13.75 -5.75 -0.29
N ASN A 50 15.02 -6.12 -0.19
CA ASN A 50 15.94 -5.56 0.80
C ASN A 50 16.82 -4.45 0.24
N GLU A 51 17.12 -4.45 -1.06
CA GLU A 51 18.14 -3.58 -1.64
C GLU A 51 17.57 -2.55 -2.64
N LEU A 52 16.46 -2.85 -3.32
CA LEU A 52 15.83 -1.87 -4.22
C LEU A 52 15.02 -0.83 -3.46
N ASP A 53 15.15 0.43 -3.87
CA ASP A 53 14.31 1.52 -3.39
C ASP A 53 12.82 1.22 -3.58
N PHE A 54 11.99 1.67 -2.62
CA PHE A 54 10.54 1.47 -2.67
C PHE A 54 9.92 1.97 -3.99
N ALA A 55 10.41 3.08 -4.54
CA ALA A 55 9.92 3.62 -5.81
C ALA A 55 10.18 2.70 -7.01
N VAL A 56 11.23 1.86 -6.94
CA VAL A 56 11.58 0.89 -7.98
C VAL A 56 10.86 -0.44 -7.78
N ARG A 57 10.86 -0.99 -6.55
CA ARG A 57 10.21 -2.28 -6.27
C ARG A 57 8.69 -2.20 -6.08
N GLY A 58 8.19 -1.05 -5.66
CA GLY A 58 6.81 -0.83 -5.26
C GLY A 58 6.21 0.40 -5.94
N GLY A 59 5.05 0.83 -5.46
CA GLY A 59 4.38 2.02 -5.98
C GLY A 59 3.45 2.59 -4.92
N PHE A 60 3.09 3.85 -5.10
CA PHE A 60 2.13 4.51 -4.23
C PHE A 60 0.72 4.40 -4.81
N GLY A 61 -0.24 4.04 -3.96
CA GLY A 61 -1.66 4.15 -4.27
C GLY A 61 -2.16 3.14 -5.30
N GLY A 62 -3.06 3.62 -6.17
CA GLY A 62 -3.90 2.83 -7.07
C GLY A 62 -5.38 3.02 -6.70
N ALA A 63 -5.67 2.99 -5.41
CA ALA A 63 -7.00 3.26 -4.88
C ALA A 63 -7.19 4.77 -4.56
N THR A 64 -8.44 5.23 -4.60
CA THR A 64 -8.81 6.60 -4.22
C THR A 64 -8.80 6.78 -2.69
N SER A 65 -8.73 8.03 -2.22
CA SER A 65 -8.55 8.43 -0.82
C SER A 65 -9.24 7.50 0.19
N CYS A 66 -8.44 6.86 1.03
CA CYS A 66 -8.91 6.13 2.21
C CYS A 66 -7.72 6.02 3.17
N VAL A 67 -7.86 6.58 4.36
CA VAL A 67 -6.80 6.65 5.37
C VAL A 67 -7.32 6.11 6.68
N GLU A 68 -6.57 5.23 7.33
CA GLU A 68 -6.82 4.76 8.69
C GLU A 68 -5.89 5.47 9.66
N ILE A 69 -6.45 5.95 10.76
CA ILE A 69 -5.72 6.49 11.90
C ILE A 69 -5.90 5.51 13.06
N GLU A 70 -4.81 4.86 13.46
CA GLU A 70 -4.76 4.04 14.66
C GLU A 70 -4.29 4.91 15.83
N ALA A 71 -5.23 5.24 16.70
CA ALA A 71 -4.99 5.99 17.93
C ALA A 71 -6.03 5.60 19.00
N GLY A 72 -5.69 5.82 20.27
CA GLY A 72 -6.63 5.66 21.38
C GLY A 72 -6.97 4.20 21.70
N ASP A 73 -8.26 3.91 21.83
CA ASP A 73 -8.84 2.67 22.36
C ASP A 73 -8.92 1.51 21.34
N GLY A 74 -8.21 1.63 20.22
CA GLY A 74 -8.13 0.58 19.20
C GLY A 74 -9.40 0.45 18.36
N ASN A 75 -10.21 1.50 18.25
CA ASN A 75 -11.28 1.57 17.25
C ASN A 75 -10.70 1.91 15.87
N PHE A 76 -11.41 1.54 14.81
CA PHE A 76 -11.05 1.98 13.46
C PHE A 76 -11.50 3.43 13.24
N ILE A 77 -10.56 4.33 12.96
CA ILE A 77 -10.85 5.71 12.56
C ILE A 77 -10.44 5.86 11.10
N ILE A 78 -11.43 6.06 10.22
CA ILE A 78 -11.23 6.07 8.77
C ILE A 78 -11.61 7.43 8.21
N CYS A 79 -10.68 8.06 7.49
CA CYS A 79 -10.89 9.28 6.73
C CYS A 79 -11.11 8.90 5.26
N ASP A 80 -12.24 9.36 4.73
CA ASP A 80 -12.77 9.05 3.39
C ASP A 80 -13.04 7.57 3.12
N MET A 81 -13.94 7.35 2.18
CA MET A 81 -14.42 6.02 1.78
C MET A 81 -14.22 5.80 0.28
N GLY A 82 -13.06 6.19 -0.22
CA GLY A 82 -12.65 5.90 -1.59
C GLY A 82 -12.45 4.39 -1.83
N SER A 83 -11.98 4.01 -3.01
CA SER A 83 -11.78 2.60 -3.37
C SER A 83 -10.77 1.87 -2.50
N GLY A 84 -9.93 2.60 -1.74
CA GLY A 84 -9.03 2.00 -0.74
C GLY A 84 -9.79 1.33 0.42
N LEU A 85 -11.07 1.68 0.62
CA LEU A 85 -11.92 1.08 1.64
C LEU A 85 -12.05 -0.44 1.48
N ARG A 86 -11.93 -0.97 0.25
CA ARG A 86 -11.97 -2.41 0.00
C ARG A 86 -10.83 -3.14 0.72
N GLU A 87 -9.60 -2.70 0.50
CA GLU A 87 -8.41 -3.34 1.10
C GLU A 87 -8.40 -3.14 2.61
N PHE A 88 -8.80 -1.95 3.09
CA PHE A 88 -9.05 -1.72 4.51
C PHE A 88 -10.05 -2.74 5.08
N GLY A 89 -11.20 -2.94 4.42
CA GLY A 89 -12.24 -3.84 4.90
C GLY A 89 -11.77 -5.29 5.04
N LEU A 90 -10.97 -5.79 4.08
CA LEU A 90 -10.37 -7.12 4.16
C LEU A 90 -9.43 -7.26 5.36
N ASP A 91 -8.60 -6.24 5.60
CA ASP A 91 -7.70 -6.25 6.75
C ASP A 91 -8.43 -6.07 8.09
N ALA A 92 -9.45 -5.21 8.14
CA ALA A 92 -10.31 -5.02 9.30
C ALA A 92 -11.06 -6.31 9.66
N MET A 93 -11.57 -7.05 8.68
CA MET A 93 -12.16 -8.38 8.90
C MET A 93 -11.15 -9.34 9.54
N ARG A 94 -9.90 -9.36 9.05
CA ARG A 94 -8.83 -10.18 9.61
C ARG A 94 -8.49 -9.76 11.05
N ARG A 95 -8.34 -8.46 11.32
CA ARG A 95 -8.03 -7.94 12.67
C ARG A 95 -9.16 -8.20 13.65
N THR A 96 -10.41 -8.03 13.24
CA THR A 96 -11.59 -8.27 14.08
C THR A 96 -11.81 -9.75 14.36
N ALA A 97 -11.42 -10.65 13.45
CA ALA A 97 -11.33 -12.09 13.75
C ALA A 97 -10.27 -12.39 14.83
N GLY A 98 -9.21 -11.58 14.92
CA GLY A 98 -8.20 -11.61 15.97
C GLY A 98 -8.58 -10.87 17.27
N GLY A 99 -9.84 -10.44 17.43
CA GLY A 99 -10.33 -9.79 18.65
C GLY A 99 -10.27 -8.26 18.65
N HIS A 100 -9.88 -7.62 17.54
CA HIS A 100 -9.91 -6.16 17.43
C HIS A 100 -11.36 -5.62 17.52
N PRO A 101 -11.61 -4.48 18.20
CA PRO A 101 -12.93 -3.89 18.33
C PRO A 101 -13.62 -3.66 16.98
N ARG A 102 -14.92 -3.95 16.90
CA ARG A 102 -15.75 -3.74 15.71
C ARG A 102 -16.44 -2.38 15.71
N ARG A 103 -15.73 -1.33 16.12
CA ARG A 103 -16.24 0.05 16.10
C ARG A 103 -15.51 0.84 15.03
N TYR A 104 -16.28 1.47 14.16
CA TYR A 104 -15.79 2.23 13.02
C TYR A 104 -16.27 3.67 13.12
N HIS A 105 -15.34 4.61 13.04
CA HIS A 105 -15.60 6.04 12.95
C HIS A 105 -15.21 6.49 11.55
N PHE A 106 -16.17 6.93 10.75
CA PHE A 106 -15.93 7.45 9.42
C PHE A 106 -15.99 8.97 9.41
N PHE A 107 -14.95 9.60 8.89
CA PHE A 107 -14.92 11.02 8.60
C PHE A 107 -14.89 11.21 7.08
N LEU A 108 -15.97 11.71 6.50
CA LEU A 108 -16.06 12.01 5.08
C LEU A 108 -15.73 13.48 4.88
N SER A 109 -14.64 13.76 4.16
CA SER A 109 -14.25 15.14 3.86
C SER A 109 -15.20 15.84 2.89
N HIS A 110 -15.90 15.07 2.04
CA HIS A 110 -16.87 15.54 1.05
C HIS A 110 -17.83 14.42 0.63
N LEU A 111 -18.90 14.79 -0.09
CA LEU A 111 -19.91 13.91 -0.70
C LEU A 111 -20.11 14.29 -2.18
#